data_AF-X1LJI4-F1
#
_entry.id   AF-X1LJI4-F1
#
_cell.length_a   1.000
_cell.length_b   1.000
_cell.length_c   1.000
_cell.angle_alpha   90.00
_cell.angle_beta   90.00
_cell.angle_gamma   90.00
#
_symmetry.space_group_name_H-M   'P 1'
#
loop_
_entity.id
_entity.type
_entity.pdbx_description
1 polymer ?
#
loop_
_entity_poly.entity_id
_entity_poly.type
_entity_poly.pdbx_seq_one_letter_code
_entity_poly.pdbx_strand_id
1 'polypeptide(L)' 'YDQDLLTKVARKGKPILYKRHFGAGIEEFLSFTEYMVAEDNRDIILCERGILPLGKGKSYTRYTLDLAAVPTD' A
#
# COMPACT_ATOMS: atom_id res chain seq x y z
N TYR A 1 -0.64 4.76 -6.18
CA TYR A 1 -1.35 5.42 -7.28
C TYR A 1 -0.53 5.67 -8.53
N ASP A 2 0.80 5.81 -8.47
CA ASP A 2 1.59 5.94 -9.70
C ASP A 2 1.95 4.55 -10.27
N GLN A 3 1.16 4.08 -11.25
CA GLN A 3 1.34 2.77 -11.88
C GLN A 3 2.66 2.70 -12.68
N ASP A 4 3.00 3.78 -13.39
CA ASP A 4 4.22 3.85 -14.20
C ASP A 4 5.47 3.74 -13.33
N LEU A 5 5.48 4.41 -12.17
CA LEU A 5 6.55 4.26 -11.18
C LEU A 5 6.66 2.81 -10.67
N LEU A 6 5.54 2.18 -10.32
CA LEU A 6 5.54 0.82 -9.76
C LEU A 6 6.08 -0.19 -10.77
N THR A 7 5.65 -0.11 -12.03
CA THR A 7 6.20 -0.94 -13.12
C THR A 7 7.70 -0.69 -13.33
N LYS A 8 8.14 0.57 -13.35
CA LYS A 8 9.57 0.91 -13.49
C LYS A 8 10.43 0.41 -12.33
N VAL A 9 9.92 0.44 -11.11
CA VAL A 9 10.61 -0.06 -9.91
C VAL A 9 10.63 -1.59 -9.89
N ALA A 10 9.52 -2.24 -10.25
CA ALA A 10 9.42 -3.71 -10.32
C ALA A 10 10.48 -4.31 -11.24
N ARG A 11 10.67 -3.73 -12.44
CA ARG A 11 11.72 -4.11 -13.41
C ARG A 11 13.15 -4.00 -12.91
N LYS A 12 13.40 -3.41 -11.74
CA LYS A 12 14.74 -3.37 -11.12
C LYS A 12 15.13 -4.67 -10.44
N GLY A 13 14.21 -5.62 -10.24
CA GLY A 13 14.50 -6.92 -9.63
C GLY A 13 15.04 -6.83 -8.21
N LYS A 14 14.64 -5.80 -7.46
CA LYS A 14 15.00 -5.62 -6.04
C LYS A 14 13.74 -5.73 -5.18
N PRO A 15 13.88 -6.11 -3.90
CA PRO A 15 12.75 -6.09 -2.97
C PRO A 15 12.12 -4.71 -2.87
N ILE A 16 10.78 -4.69 -2.80
CA ILE A 16 9.98 -3.46 -2.77
C ILE A 16 9.23 -3.39 -1.45
N LEU A 17 9.41 -2.29 -0.70
CA LEU A 17 8.53 -1.95 0.41
C LEU A 17 7.39 -1.07 -0.11
N TYR A 18 6.21 -1.66 -0.30
CA TYR A 18 5.04 -0.95 -0.81
C TYR A 18 4.18 -0.44 0.35
N LYS A 19 4.20 0.89 0.56
CA LYS A 19 3.42 1.56 1.62
C LYS A 19 2.01 1.86 1.13
N ARG A 20 1.01 1.49 1.92
CA ARG A 20 -0.40 1.82 1.62
C ARG A 20 -0.57 3.33 1.48
N HIS A 21 -1.37 3.77 0.52
CA HIS A 21 -1.76 5.17 0.42
C HIS A 21 -2.80 5.52 1.50
N PHE A 22 -2.74 6.71 2.09
CA PHE A 22 -3.63 7.09 3.21
C PHE A 22 -5.13 7.11 2.85
N GLY A 23 -5.45 7.19 1.57
CA GLY A 23 -6.83 7.17 1.07
C GLY A 23 -7.26 5.83 0.47
N ALA A 24 -6.37 4.84 0.39
CA ALA A 24 -6.66 3.58 -0.29
C ALA A 24 -7.42 2.60 0.60
N GLY A 25 -8.43 1.94 0.04
CA GLY A 25 -8.98 0.70 0.61
C GLY A 25 -7.96 -0.44 0.56
N ILE A 26 -8.25 -1.56 1.24
CA ILE A 26 -7.38 -2.75 1.21
C ILE A 26 -7.36 -3.36 -0.19
N GLU A 27 -8.52 -3.55 -0.83
CA GLU A 27 -8.60 -4.10 -2.19
C GLU A 27 -7.82 -3.26 -3.20
N GLU A 28 -7.94 -1.93 -3.13
CA GLU A 28 -7.17 -1.04 -3.98
C GLU A 28 -5.67 -1.16 -3.70
N PHE A 29 -5.27 -1.19 -2.42
CA PHE A 29 -3.87 -1.37 -2.02
C PHE A 29 -3.26 -2.66 -2.59
N LEU A 30 -3.98 -3.79 -2.50
CA LEU A 30 -3.55 -5.08 -3.07
C LEU A 30 -3.60 -5.06 -4.61
N SER A 31 -4.60 -4.44 -5.23
CA SER A 31 -4.68 -4.35 -6.69
C SER A 31 -3.46 -3.67 -7.30
N PHE A 32 -2.86 -2.71 -6.59
CA PHE A 32 -1.64 -2.06 -7.05
C PHE A 32 -0.39 -2.97 -7.00
N THR A 33 -0.40 -4.05 -6.21
CA THR A 33 0.73 -4.99 -6.16
C THR A 33 0.81 -5.86 -7.40
N GLU A 34 -0.33 -6.13 -8.04
CA GLU A 34 -0.42 -6.91 -9.27
C GLU A 34 0.40 -6.29 -10.41
N TYR A 35 0.51 -4.97 -10.50
CA TYR A 35 1.36 -4.32 -11.50
C TYR A 35 2.85 -4.60 -11.32
N MET A 36 3.30 -4.83 -10.08
CA MET A 36 4.69 -5.18 -9.80
C MET A 36 4.94 -6.67 -10.05
N VAL A 37 3.97 -7.52 -9.68
CA VAL A 37 4.00 -8.97 -9.95
C VAL A 37 3.97 -9.25 -11.46
N ALA A 38 3.22 -8.48 -12.24
CA ALA A 38 3.16 -8.58 -13.69
C ALA A 38 4.50 -8.31 -14.39
N GLU A 39 5.43 -7.63 -13.70
CA GLU A 39 6.81 -7.38 -14.16
C GLU A 39 7.80 -8.40 -13.58
N ASP A 40 7.30 -9.57 -13.15
CA ASP A 40 8.05 -10.71 -12.60
C ASP A 40 8.83 -10.40 -11.30
N ASN A 41 8.41 -9.37 -10.55
CA ASN A 41 8.97 -9.06 -9.23
C ASN A 41 7.96 -9.36 -8.13
N ARG A 42 8.17 -10.48 -7.43
CA ARG A 42 7.31 -10.96 -6.33
C ARG A 42 7.86 -10.63 -4.94
N ASP A 43 9.04 -10.01 -4.84
CA ASP A 43 9.68 -9.65 -3.58
C ASP A 43 9.09 -8.36 -3.01
N ILE A 44 7.80 -8.41 -2.64
CA ILE A 44 7.02 -7.24 -2.22
C ILE A 44 6.66 -7.38 -0.75
N ILE A 45 7.08 -6.40 0.05
CA ILE A 45 6.70 -6.25 1.46
C ILE A 45 5.62 -5.18 1.54
N LEU A 46 4.43 -5.57 2.00
CA LEU A 46 3.33 -4.64 2.24
C LEU A 46 3.51 -3.91 3.56
N CYS A 47 3.26 -2.61 3.56
CA CYS A 47 3.40 -1.77 4.74
C CYS A 47 2.14 -0.92 4.95
N GLU A 48 1.33 -1.36 5.90
CA GLU A 48 0.31 -0.52 6.52
C GLU A 48 1.00 0.65 7.25
N ARG A 49 0.50 1.88 7.03
CA ARG A 49 1.11 3.10 7.60
C ARG A 49 0.09 4.14 8.07
N GLY A 50 -1.17 3.73 8.16
CA GLY A 50 -2.30 4.54 8.55
C GLY A 50 -3.06 5.17 7.38
N ILE A 51 -4.37 5.28 7.56
CA ILE A 51 -5.33 5.89 6.65
C ILE A 51 -5.83 7.24 7.17
N LEU A 52 -6.44 8.03 6.30
CA LEU A 52 -7.00 9.33 6.64
C LEU A 52 -8.08 9.15 7.72
N PRO A 53 -7.95 9.80 8.89
CA PRO A 53 -8.93 9.64 9.96
C PRO A 53 -10.30 10.15 9.52
N LEU A 54 -11.35 9.41 9.87
CA LEU A 54 -12.74 9.82 9.68
C LEU A 54 -13.34 10.36 10.99
N GLY A 55 -14.29 11.28 10.87
CA GLY A 55 -15.02 11.84 12.01
C GLY A 55 -14.12 12.48 13.08
N LYS A 56 -14.36 12.12 14.34
CA LYS A 56 -13.69 12.71 15.52
C LYS A 56 -12.17 12.49 15.53
N GLY A 57 -11.64 11.48 14.82
CA GLY A 57 -10.21 11.15 14.81
C GLY A 57 -9.30 12.20 14.15
N LYS A 58 -9.85 13.10 13.31
CA LYS A 58 -9.08 14.03 12.45
C LYS A 58 -8.12 14.97 13.19
N SER A 59 -8.40 15.32 14.44
CA SER A 59 -7.57 16.24 15.23
C SER A 59 -6.60 15.55 16.20
N TYR A 60 -6.73 14.23 16.41
CA TYR A 60 -5.95 13.52 17.41
C TYR A 60 -4.67 12.90 16.85
N THR A 61 -4.70 12.40 15.62
CA THR A 61 -3.55 11.79 14.96
C THR A 61 -3.46 12.22 13.50
N ARG A 62 -2.25 12.16 12.93
CA ARG A 62 -2.04 12.44 11.50
C ARG A 62 -2.74 11.40 10.60
N TYR A 63 -2.68 10.15 11.01
CA TYR A 63 -3.34 9.01 10.38
C TYR A 63 -3.86 8.05 11.46
N THR A 64 -4.93 7.32 11.14
CA THR A 64 -5.43 6.22 11.98
C THR A 64 -4.76 4.94 11.49
N LEU A 65 -4.04 4.24 12.37
CA LEU A 65 -3.49 2.92 12.06
C LEU A 65 -4.63 1.94 11.80
N ASP A 66 -4.70 1.39 10.59
CA ASP A 66 -5.66 0.35 10.25
C ASP A 66 -5.09 -1.03 10.62
N LEU A 67 -5.11 -1.36 11.90
CA LEU A 67 -4.56 -2.63 12.40
C LEU A 67 -5.24 -3.85 11.78
N ALA A 68 -6.52 -3.72 11.41
CA ALA A 68 -7.29 -4.78 10.78
C ALA A 68 -6.72 -5.17 9.40
N ALA A 69 -6.03 -4.27 8.72
CA ALA A 69 -5.43 -4.54 7.41
C ALA A 69 -4.30 -5.58 7.43
N VAL A 70 -3.76 -5.94 8.60
CA VAL A 70 -2.66 -6.93 8.71
C VAL A 70 -3.16 -8.38 8.60
N PRO A 71 -4.16 -8.82 9.38
CA PRO A 71 -4.73 -10.18 9.25
C PRO A 71 -5.83 -10.30 8.19
N THR A 72 -6.09 -9.26 7.40
CA THR A 72 -7.13 -9.33 6.36
C THR A 72 -6.67 -10.24 5.23
N ASP A 73 -7.54 -11.17 4.82
CA ASP A 73 -7.33 -12.17 3.77
C ASP A 73 -7.35 -11.58 2.35
#